data_AF-A0A7S3PSH9-F1
#
_entry.id   AF-A0A7S3PSH9-F1
#
_cell.length_a   1.000
_cell.length_b   1.000
_cell.length_c   1.000
_cell.angle_alpha   90.00
_cell.angle_beta   90.00
_cell.angle_gamma   90.00
#
_symmetry.space_group_name_H-M   'P 1'
#
loop_
_entity.id
_entity.type
_entity.pdbx_description
1 polymer ?
#
loop_
_entity_poly.entity_id
_entity_poly.type
_entity_poly.pdbx_seq_one_letter_code
_entity_poly.pdbx_strand_id
1 'polypeptide(L)'
;DESAIAFTRVDETEVELVVRNEIYADEIKLTKQRYPYAGKKNVSIALGIISLANSNAIKDKEVSWIDLGEESDIYIARVNWLNDSKFLSFQWQSRDQTVLDLRFVSVDNPKQIYTVLTE
;
A
#
# COMPACT_ATOMS: atom_id res chain seq x y z
N ASP A 1 -3.60 -12.52 -16.03
CA ASP A 1 -4.66 -12.55 -17.06
C ASP A 1 -5.28 -11.16 -17.30
N GLU A 2 -4.71 -10.07 -16.75
CA GLU A 2 -5.20 -8.68 -16.87
C GLU A 2 -6.64 -8.47 -16.38
N SER A 3 -7.20 -9.40 -15.59
CA SER A 3 -8.59 -9.33 -15.13
C SER A 3 -8.79 -8.50 -13.86
N ALA A 4 -7.71 -8.05 -13.22
CA ALA A 4 -7.75 -7.24 -11.99
C ALA A 4 -6.51 -6.35 -11.83
N ILE A 5 -6.64 -5.29 -11.04
CA ILE A 5 -5.53 -4.40 -10.63
C ILE A 5 -5.43 -4.45 -9.11
N ALA A 6 -4.20 -4.64 -8.61
CA ALA A 6 -3.86 -4.44 -7.21
C ALA A 6 -3.23 -3.07 -7.03
N PHE A 7 -3.59 -2.35 -5.98
CA PHE A 7 -3.09 -1.00 -5.73
C PHE A 7 -3.06 -0.69 -4.23
N THR A 8 -2.19 0.23 -3.83
CA THR A 8 -2.16 0.76 -2.47
C THR A 8 -2.90 2.09 -2.40
N ARG A 9 -3.68 2.29 -1.33
CA ARG A 9 -4.15 3.62 -0.91
C ARG A 9 -3.24 4.11 0.21
N VAL A 10 -2.67 5.29 0.02
CA VAL A 10 -1.76 5.93 0.99
C VAL A 10 -2.43 7.19 1.51
N ASP A 11 -2.66 7.24 2.83
CA ASP A 11 -3.20 8.42 3.52
C ASP A 11 -2.09 9.10 4.33
N GLU A 12 -1.70 10.29 3.88
CA GLU A 12 -0.64 11.09 4.48
C GLU A 12 -1.17 12.15 5.47
N THR A 13 -2.47 12.14 5.81
CA THR A 13 -3.11 13.20 6.61
C THR A 13 -2.40 13.45 7.94
N GLU A 14 -1.95 12.38 8.60
CA GLU A 14 -1.27 12.42 9.90
C GLU A 14 0.25 12.66 9.83
N VAL A 15 0.84 12.63 8.63
CA VAL A 15 2.29 12.84 8.44
C VAL A 15 2.59 14.33 8.56
N GLU A 16 3.67 14.74 9.23
CA GLU A 16 3.97 16.17 9.40
C GLU A 16 4.23 16.87 8.06
N LEU A 17 3.68 18.08 7.88
CA LEU A 17 3.91 18.90 6.69
C LEU A 17 5.06 19.87 6.96
N VAL A 18 6.13 19.76 6.17
CA VAL A 18 7.34 20.58 6.29
C VAL A 18 7.50 21.51 5.10
N VAL A 19 8.13 22.66 5.30
CA VAL A 19 8.50 23.58 4.22
C VAL A 19 9.91 23.24 3.76
N ARG A 20 10.05 22.97 2.46
CA ARG A 20 11.32 22.76 1.77
C ARG A 20 11.58 23.92 0.83
N ASN A 21 12.81 24.41 0.85
CA ASN A 21 13.27 25.42 -0.10
C ASN A 21 13.81 24.72 -1.35
N GLU A 22 13.34 25.16 -2.51
CA GLU A 22 13.88 24.77 -3.81
C GLU A 22 14.56 26.00 -4.40
N ILE A 23 15.88 25.93 -4.50
CA ILE A 23 16.73 27.06 -4.92
C ILE A 23 17.02 26.88 -6.41
N TYR A 24 16.58 27.83 -7.22
CA TYR A 24 16.86 27.94 -8.64
C TYR A 24 17.80 29.12 -8.89
N ALA A 25 18.33 29.23 -10.12
CA ALA A 25 19.26 30.32 -10.48
C ALA A 25 18.65 31.71 -10.27
N ASP A 26 17.34 31.85 -10.56
CA ASP A 26 16.65 33.14 -10.59
C ASP A 26 15.63 33.32 -9.44
N GLU A 27 15.32 32.26 -8.69
CA GLU A 27 14.29 32.29 -7.64
C GLU A 27 14.46 31.23 -6.56
N ILE A 28 13.83 31.45 -5.39
CA ILE A 28 13.66 30.43 -4.35
C ILE A 28 12.17 30.13 -4.21
N LYS A 29 11.80 28.85 -4.38
CA LYS A 29 10.44 28.36 -4.16
C LYS A 29 10.31 27.69 -2.81
N LEU A 30 9.20 27.95 -2.12
CA LEU A 30 8.84 27.27 -0.88
C LEU A 30 7.80 26.20 -1.20
N THR A 31 8.14 24.94 -1.03
CA THR A 31 7.26 23.80 -1.29
C THR A 31 6.90 23.12 0.04
N LYS A 32 5.61 22.84 0.26
CA LYS A 32 5.14 22.06 1.41
C LYS A 32 5.15 20.58 1.04
N GLN A 33 5.77 19.74 1.86
CA GLN A 33 5.87 18.30 1.64
C GLN A 33 5.54 17.54 2.92
N ARG A 34 4.81 16.42 2.83
CA ARG A 34 4.63 15.49 3.95
C ARG A 34 5.95 14.73 4.18
N TYR A 35 6.47 14.77 5.40
CA TYR A 35 7.76 14.17 5.75
C TYR A 35 7.68 13.40 7.07
N PRO A 36 7.76 12.06 7.04
CA PRO A 36 7.71 11.24 8.25
C PRO A 36 9.10 11.18 8.91
N TYR A 37 9.36 12.10 9.85
CA TYR A 37 10.57 12.03 10.68
C TYR A 37 10.64 10.74 11.49
N ALA A 38 11.86 10.33 11.87
CA ALA A 38 12.07 9.20 12.76
C ALA A 38 11.25 9.37 14.07
N GLY A 39 10.52 8.32 14.46
CA GLY A 39 9.66 8.32 15.63
C GLY A 39 8.34 9.10 15.48
N LYS A 40 8.07 9.73 14.33
CA LYS A 40 6.78 10.35 14.04
C LYS A 40 5.84 9.39 13.29
N LYS A 41 4.57 9.77 13.23
CA LYS A 41 3.55 9.02 12.48
C LYS A 41 3.95 8.91 11.01
N ASN A 42 3.69 7.74 10.45
CA ASN A 42 3.82 7.49 9.02
C ASN A 42 2.44 7.48 8.37
N VAL A 43 2.41 7.22 7.07
CA VAL A 43 1.18 7.08 6.30
C VAL A 43 0.35 5.91 6.82
N SER A 44 -0.97 6.04 6.77
CA SER A 44 -1.84 4.87 6.82
C SER A 44 -1.90 4.26 5.42
N ILE A 45 -1.54 2.97 5.31
CA ILE A 45 -1.53 2.24 4.04
C ILE A 45 -2.64 1.19 4.03
N ALA A 46 -3.34 1.08 2.90
CA ALA A 46 -4.26 -0.01 2.63
C ALA A 46 -3.90 -0.66 1.29
N LEU A 47 -4.13 -1.95 1.16
CA LEU A 47 -3.95 -2.70 -0.08
C LEU A 47 -5.31 -3.14 -0.61
N GLY A 48 -5.61 -2.83 -1.87
CA GLY A 48 -6.89 -3.11 -2.49
C GLY A 48 -6.74 -3.80 -3.84
N ILE A 49 -7.77 -4.55 -4.21
CA ILE A 49 -7.93 -5.18 -5.53
C ILE A 49 -9.20 -4.63 -6.17
N ILE A 50 -9.13 -4.31 -7.46
CA ILE A 50 -10.29 -3.95 -8.27
C ILE A 50 -10.36 -4.92 -9.46
N SER A 51 -11.50 -5.59 -9.61
CA SER A 51 -11.73 -6.48 -10.75
C SER A 51 -12.05 -5.66 -12.00
N LEU A 52 -11.39 -6.00 -13.10
CA LEU A 52 -11.61 -5.44 -14.43
C LEU A 52 -12.68 -6.19 -15.22
N ALA A 53 -12.95 -7.45 -14.87
CA ALA A 53 -13.99 -8.25 -15.51
C ALA A 53 -15.38 -7.59 -15.40
N ASN A 54 -16.11 -7.54 -16.51
CA ASN A 54 -17.56 -7.24 -16.60
C ASN A 54 -18.05 -5.81 -16.34
N SER A 55 -17.24 -4.75 -16.46
CA SER A 55 -17.79 -3.38 -16.40
C SER A 55 -17.08 -2.40 -17.34
N ASN A 56 -17.87 -1.78 -18.21
CA ASN A 56 -17.47 -0.67 -19.09
C ASN A 56 -17.39 0.68 -18.34
N ALA A 57 -17.73 0.73 -17.05
CA ALA A 57 -17.74 1.95 -16.25
C ALA A 57 -17.01 1.76 -14.91
N ILE A 58 -15.91 2.48 -14.71
CA ILE A 58 -15.08 2.44 -13.50
C ILE A 58 -15.89 2.76 -12.22
N LYS A 59 -16.99 3.51 -12.33
CA LYS A 59 -17.79 3.98 -11.18
C LYS A 59 -18.52 2.88 -10.42
N ASP A 60 -18.78 1.73 -11.06
CA ASP A 60 -19.56 0.64 -10.46
C ASP A 60 -18.68 -0.48 -9.88
N LYS A 61 -17.35 -0.32 -9.93
CA LYS A 61 -16.42 -1.33 -9.45
C LYS A 61 -16.13 -1.12 -7.97
N GLU A 62 -16.51 -2.09 -7.14
CA GLU A 62 -16.16 -2.12 -5.73
C GLU A 62 -14.69 -2.53 -5.54
N VAL A 63 -14.04 -1.91 -4.55
CA VAL A 63 -12.68 -2.26 -4.14
C VAL A 63 -12.73 -3.34 -3.08
N SER A 64 -12.08 -4.46 -3.35
CA SER A 64 -11.82 -5.52 -2.38
C SER A 64 -10.58 -5.15 -1.56
N TRP A 65 -10.79 -4.59 -0.36
CA TRP A 65 -9.71 -4.30 0.57
C TRP A 65 -9.17 -5.58 1.20
N ILE A 66 -7.84 -5.72 1.18
CA ILE A 66 -7.13 -6.83 1.82
C ILE A 66 -7.03 -6.55 3.31
N ASP A 67 -7.35 -7.55 4.13
CA ASP A 67 -7.18 -7.48 5.58
C ASP A 67 -5.68 -7.57 5.91
N LEU A 68 -5.09 -6.49 6.43
CA LEU A 68 -3.67 -6.43 6.78
C LEU A 68 -3.40 -6.83 8.25
N GLY A 69 -4.46 -7.10 9.01
CA GLY A 69 -4.43 -7.36 10.45
C GLY A 69 -4.73 -6.12 11.31
N GLU A 70 -4.68 -6.29 12.64
CA GLU A 70 -4.99 -5.22 13.60
C GLU A 70 -3.88 -4.16 13.72
N GLU A 71 -2.62 -4.55 13.48
CA GLU A 71 -1.49 -3.61 13.47
C GLU A 71 -1.49 -2.79 12.19
N SER A 72 -1.51 -1.47 12.34
CA SER A 72 -1.71 -0.50 11.25
C SER A 72 -0.47 0.33 10.94
N ASP A 73 0.50 0.44 11.84
CA ASP A 73 1.80 1.09 11.59
C ASP A 73 2.78 0.06 11.01
N ILE A 74 2.57 -0.25 9.73
CA ILE A 74 3.27 -1.32 9.01
C ILE A 74 3.75 -0.80 7.66
N TYR A 75 4.64 -1.55 7.02
CA TYR A 75 5.03 -1.30 5.63
C TYR A 75 4.55 -2.42 4.71
N ILE A 76 4.12 -2.05 3.50
CA ILE A 76 3.96 -2.99 2.38
C ILE A 76 5.15 -2.79 1.45
N ALA A 77 6.15 -3.68 1.55
CA ALA A 77 7.40 -3.49 0.84
C ALA A 77 7.31 -3.88 -0.64
N ARG A 78 6.55 -4.92 -0.96
CA ARG A 78 6.35 -5.44 -2.33
C ARG A 78 4.95 -6.04 -2.46
N VAL A 79 4.41 -6.01 -3.67
CA VAL A 79 3.16 -6.68 -4.05
C VAL A 79 3.37 -7.30 -5.43
N ASN A 80 3.10 -8.59 -5.58
CA ASN A 80 3.21 -9.30 -6.86
C ASN A 80 2.03 -10.25 -7.05
N TRP A 81 1.54 -10.34 -8.29
CA TRP A 81 0.63 -11.40 -8.71
C TRP A 81 1.37 -12.73 -8.80
N LEU A 82 0.74 -13.81 -8.33
CA LEU A 82 1.22 -15.16 -8.63
C LEU A 82 0.84 -15.55 -10.07
N ASN A 83 1.54 -16.54 -10.62
CA ASN A 83 1.42 -16.95 -12.03
C ASN A 83 -0.01 -17.34 -12.44
N ASP A 84 -0.83 -17.83 -11.50
CA ASP A 84 -2.21 -18.24 -11.75
C ASP A 84 -3.21 -17.07 -11.74
N SER A 85 -2.76 -15.85 -11.43
CA SER A 85 -3.60 -14.64 -11.28
C SER A 85 -4.70 -14.74 -10.21
N LYS A 86 -4.74 -15.81 -9.40
CA LYS A 86 -5.74 -16.02 -8.35
C LYS A 86 -5.30 -15.50 -6.99
N PHE A 87 -3.99 -15.32 -6.83
CA PHE A 87 -3.39 -14.87 -5.59
C PHE A 87 -2.49 -13.66 -5.80
N LEU A 88 -2.51 -12.79 -4.81
CA LEU A 88 -1.46 -11.81 -4.59
C LEU A 88 -0.51 -12.33 -3.51
N SER A 89 0.77 -12.09 -3.73
CA SER A 89 1.78 -12.08 -2.68
C SER A 89 2.10 -10.65 -2.29
N PHE A 90 2.29 -10.40 -1.00
CA PHE A 90 2.78 -9.13 -0.51
C PHE A 90 3.72 -9.33 0.68
N GLN A 91 4.64 -8.37 0.82
CA GLN A 91 5.57 -8.33 1.95
C GLN A 91 5.05 -7.34 2.99
N TRP A 92 4.67 -7.86 4.14
CA TRP A 92 4.27 -7.08 5.31
C TRP A 92 5.49 -6.95 6.23
N GLN A 93 5.80 -5.74 6.68
CA GLN A 93 6.96 -5.50 7.54
C GLN A 93 6.55 -4.68 8.77
N SER A 94 7.05 -5.08 9.93
CA SER A 94 6.83 -4.37 11.19
C SER A 94 7.41 -2.95 11.15
N ARG A 95 6.88 -2.06 12.00
CA ARG A 95 7.35 -0.68 12.12
C ARG A 95 8.86 -0.56 12.36
N ASP A 96 9.39 -1.40 13.24
CA ASP A 96 10.80 -1.43 13.61
C ASP A 96 11.68 -2.14 12.57
N GLN A 97 11.08 -2.69 11.51
CA GLN A 97 11.73 -3.42 10.43
C GLN A 97 12.51 -4.66 10.88
N THR A 98 12.12 -5.27 12.01
CA THR A 98 12.73 -6.50 12.52
C THR A 98 11.99 -7.78 12.15
N VAL A 99 10.75 -7.66 11.65
CA VAL A 99 9.94 -8.79 11.18
C VAL A 99 9.49 -8.53 9.75
N LEU A 100 9.73 -9.49 8.85
CA LEU A 100 9.25 -9.45 7.47
C LEU A 100 8.47 -10.72 7.15
N ASP A 101 7.18 -10.56 6.88
CA ASP A 101 6.31 -11.64 6.44
C ASP A 101 6.11 -11.61 4.93
N LEU A 102 6.30 -12.75 4.27
CA LEU A 102 5.71 -13.00 2.96
C LEU A 102 4.30 -13.56 3.16
N ARG A 103 3.29 -12.84 2.69
CA ARG A 103 1.88 -13.19 2.85
C ARG A 103 1.18 -13.35 1.52
N PHE A 104 0.31 -14.35 1.42
CA PHE A 104 -0.55 -14.58 0.26
C PHE A 104 -2.01 -14.28 0.60
N VAL A 105 -2.75 -13.82 -0.41
CA VAL A 105 -4.20 -13.57 -0.32
C VAL A 105 -4.87 -13.93 -1.64
N SER A 106 -6.03 -14.58 -1.56
CA SER A 106 -6.85 -14.89 -2.73
C SER A 106 -7.66 -13.68 -3.16
N VAL A 107 -7.79 -13.47 -4.48
CA VAL A 107 -8.66 -12.43 -5.05
C VAL A 107 -10.13 -12.63 -4.62
N ASP A 108 -10.58 -13.89 -4.55
CA ASP A 108 -11.97 -14.24 -4.22
C ASP A 108 -12.27 -14.13 -2.73
N ASN A 109 -11.23 -14.16 -1.88
CA ASN A 109 -11.37 -14.05 -0.43
C ASN A 109 -10.28 -13.15 0.16
N PRO A 110 -10.38 -11.81 -0.02
CA PRO A 110 -9.35 -10.86 0.38
C PRO A 110 -9.17 -10.72 1.90
N LYS A 111 -10.05 -11.34 2.69
CA LYS A 111 -10.00 -11.34 4.16
C LYS A 111 -9.17 -12.49 4.74
N GLN A 112 -8.84 -13.49 3.93
CA GLN A 112 -8.08 -14.65 4.39
C GLN A 112 -6.63 -14.54 3.93
N ILE A 113 -5.74 -14.33 4.90
CA ILE A 113 -4.30 -14.16 4.67
C ILE A 113 -3.55 -15.41 5.10
N TYR A 114 -2.56 -15.78 4.32
CA TYR A 114 -1.65 -16.89 4.62
C TYR A 114 -0.23 -16.34 4.73
N THR A 115 0.35 -16.31 5.94
CA THR A 115 1.79 -16.07 6.09
C THR A 115 2.53 -17.35 5.70
N VAL A 116 3.36 -17.27 4.66
CA VAL A 116 4.08 -18.42 4.10
C VAL A 116 5.56 -18.46 4.49
N LEU A 117 6.11 -17.31 4.91
CA LEU A 117 7.46 -17.17 5.42
C LEU A 117 7.50 -15.94 6.34
N THR A 118 8.27 -16.06 7.43
CA THR A 118 8.65 -14.95 8.30
C THR A 118 10.18 -14.97 8.44
N GLU A 119 10.80 -13.82 8.22
CA GLU A 119 12.22 -13.56 8.52
C GLU A 119 12.34 -12.72 9.80
#